data_AF-W9UZ38-F1
#
_entry.id   AF-W9UZ38-F1
#
_cell.length_a   1.000
_cell.length_b   1.000
_cell.length_c   1.000
_cell.angle_alpha   90.00
_cell.angle_beta   90.00
_cell.angle_gamma   90.00
#
_symmetry.space_group_name_H-M   'P 1'
#
loop_
_entity.id
_entity.type
_entity.pdbx_description
1 polymer ?
#
loop_
_entity_poly.entity_id
_entity_poly.type
_entity_poly.pdbx_seq_one_letter_code
_entity_poly.pdbx_strand_id
1 'polypeptide(L)'
;MLINYHKFDQKLLETLIYTYLGDWIKRQKDEIAAGVDGAQERLAAAENLRKRLIKILEGEAPLDIFVRWKPLEQQPIGWNPDLNDGVRLNIRPFILVDDVKVRNAGVLRNKIASIKWTKDRGADVESAPWYHLGPQYGGKEGDRINEHHLSLTEKKAAREKAKQTEAS
;
A
#
# COMPACT_ATOMS: atom_id res chain seq x y z
N MET A 1 -11.08 14.51 7.07
CA MET A 1 -10.16 14.01 8.09
C MET A 1 -8.74 14.09 7.54
N LEU A 2 -7.83 14.75 8.25
CA LEU A 2 -6.41 14.74 7.92
C LEU A 2 -5.75 13.67 8.78
N ILE A 3 -5.09 12.69 8.16
CA ILE A 3 -4.39 11.62 8.86
C ILE A 3 -2.89 11.94 8.80
N ASN A 4 -2.24 11.98 9.96
CA ASN A 4 -0.80 12.16 10.03
C ASN A 4 -0.10 10.84 9.71
N TYR A 5 0.72 10.85 8.65
CA TYR A 5 1.48 9.69 8.18
C TYR A 5 2.26 8.99 9.31
N HIS A 6 2.87 9.75 10.22
CA HIS A 6 3.65 9.20 11.35
C HIS A 6 2.86 8.36 12.35
N LYS A 7 1.54 8.36 12.27
CA LYS A 7 0.66 7.58 13.17
C LYS A 7 -0.26 6.65 12.39
N PHE A 8 -0.05 6.52 11.08
CA PHE A 8 -0.97 5.78 10.21
C PHE A 8 -0.52 4.33 10.03
N ASP A 9 -0.79 3.54 11.06
CA ASP A 9 -0.52 2.11 11.14
C ASP A 9 -1.70 1.25 10.65
N GLN A 10 -1.55 -0.07 10.75
CA GLN A 10 -2.59 -1.05 10.44
C GLN A 10 -3.90 -0.76 11.15
N LYS A 11 -3.84 -0.52 12.47
CA LYS A 11 -5.01 -0.31 13.32
C LYS A 11 -5.76 0.96 12.96
N LEU A 12 -5.05 2.03 12.62
CA LEU A 12 -5.68 3.28 12.19
C LEU A 12 -6.32 3.14 10.81
N LEU A 13 -5.72 2.35 9.90
CA LEU A 13 -6.36 2.02 8.63
C LEU A 13 -7.63 1.16 8.83
N GLU A 14 -7.59 0.16 9.71
CA GLU A 14 -8.77 -0.63 10.08
C GLU A 14 -9.88 0.25 10.67
N THR A 15 -9.52 1.17 11.57
CA THR A 15 -10.46 2.13 12.18
C THR A 15 -11.06 3.06 11.11
N LEU A 16 -10.26 3.51 10.14
CA LEU A 16 -10.75 4.28 9.00
C LEU A 16 -11.78 3.50 8.18
N ILE A 17 -11.50 2.24 7.87
CA ILE A 17 -12.32 1.39 7.01
C ILE A 17 -13.63 0.98 7.70
N TYR A 18 -13.52 0.45 8.92
CA TYR A 18 -14.62 -0.24 9.58
C TYR A 18 -15.45 0.66 10.50
N THR A 19 -14.81 1.66 11.12
CA THR A 19 -15.51 2.60 12.00
C THR A 19 -15.96 3.83 11.22
N TYR A 20 -15.02 4.69 10.82
CA TYR A 20 -15.38 5.99 10.26
C TYR A 20 -16.12 5.88 8.92
N LEU A 21 -15.60 5.08 7.98
CA LEU A 21 -16.24 4.87 6.70
C LEU A 21 -17.49 3.98 6.82
N GLY A 22 -17.48 3.03 7.75
CA GLY A 22 -18.66 2.21 8.07
C GLY A 22 -19.85 3.02 8.58
N ASP A 23 -19.61 3.93 9.53
CA ASP A 23 -20.62 4.84 10.06
C ASP A 23 -21.14 5.81 8.98
N TRP A 24 -20.24 6.32 8.13
CA TRP A 24 -20.62 7.16 7.01
C TRP A 24 -21.52 6.41 6.02
N ILE A 25 -21.16 5.17 5.64
CA ILE A 25 -21.97 4.31 4.76
C ILE A 25 -23.36 4.08 5.36
N LYS A 26 -23.45 3.80 6.66
CA LYS A 26 -24.74 3.63 7.35
C LYS A 26 -25.60 4.89 7.24
N ARG A 27 -25.02 6.05 7.51
CA ARG A 27 -25.71 7.35 7.36
C ARG A 27 -26.23 7.58 5.94
N GLN A 28 -25.45 7.22 4.92
CA GLN A 28 -25.89 7.35 3.53
C GLN A 28 -27.07 6.44 3.19
N LYS A 29 -27.15 5.24 3.80
CA LYS A 29 -28.31 4.35 3.65
C LYS A 29 -29.57 4.95 4.27
N ASP A 30 -29.44 5.56 5.45
CA ASP A 30 -30.55 6.26 6.10
C ASP A 30 -31.03 7.47 5.28
N GLU A 31 -30.10 8.22 4.67
CA GLU A 31 -30.41 9.34 3.77
C GLU A 31 -31.13 8.90 2.48
N ILE A 32 -30.79 7.73 1.93
CA ILE A 32 -31.54 7.12 0.81
C ILE A 32 -32.98 6.82 1.23
N ALA A 33 -33.18 6.23 2.42
CA ALA A 33 -34.52 5.95 2.94
C ALA A 33 -35.34 7.22 3.18
N ALA A 34 -34.67 8.33 3.52
CA ALA A 34 -35.27 9.65 3.67
C ALA A 34 -35.50 10.41 2.35
N GLY A 35 -35.14 9.82 1.20
CA GLY A 35 -35.32 10.45 -0.12
C GLY A 35 -34.39 11.62 -0.39
N VAL A 36 -33.23 11.69 0.28
CA VAL A 36 -32.24 12.75 0.07
C VAL A 36 -31.55 12.58 -1.27
N ASP A 37 -31.57 13.62 -2.09
CA ASP A 37 -30.96 13.60 -3.41
C ASP A 37 -29.42 13.40 -3.35
N GLY A 38 -28.89 12.67 -4.33
CA GLY A 38 -27.48 12.29 -4.42
C GLY A 38 -26.97 11.29 -3.35
N ALA A 39 -27.80 10.82 -2.41
CA ALA A 39 -27.38 9.88 -1.38
C ALA A 39 -26.91 8.53 -1.95
N GLN A 40 -27.54 8.08 -3.04
CA GLN A 40 -27.17 6.86 -3.76
C GLN A 40 -25.76 6.94 -4.34
N GLU A 41 -25.40 8.07 -4.96
CA GLU A 41 -24.07 8.29 -5.53
C GLU A 41 -22.99 8.36 -4.45
N ARG A 42 -23.29 9.05 -3.34
CA ARG A 42 -22.40 9.13 -2.18
C ARG A 42 -22.18 7.76 -1.54
N LEU A 43 -23.23 6.94 -1.42
CA LEU A 43 -23.11 5.57 -0.93
C LEU A 43 -22.23 4.72 -1.85
N ALA A 44 -22.47 4.75 -3.16
CA ALA A 44 -21.68 4.02 -4.13
C ALA A 44 -20.19 4.43 -4.08
N ALA A 45 -19.91 5.73 -3.99
CA ALA A 45 -18.55 6.25 -3.83
C ALA A 45 -17.88 5.77 -2.52
N ALA A 46 -18.62 5.76 -1.40
CA ALA A 46 -18.12 5.31 -0.11
C ALA A 46 -17.81 3.81 -0.08
N GLU A 47 -18.70 2.97 -0.61
CA GLU A 47 -18.47 1.51 -0.74
C GLU A 47 -17.28 1.21 -1.65
N ASN A 48 -17.15 1.96 -2.75
CA ASN A 48 -16.02 1.85 -3.67
C ASN A 48 -14.69 2.25 -3.02
N LEU A 49 -14.68 3.30 -2.21
CA LEU A 49 -13.51 3.68 -1.41
C LEU A 49 -13.16 2.60 -0.40
N ARG A 50 -14.16 2.03 0.29
CA ARG A 50 -13.98 0.97 1.29
C ARG A 50 -13.29 -0.24 0.69
N LYS A 51 -13.76 -0.73 -0.46
CA LYS A 51 -13.16 -1.88 -1.17
C LYS A 51 -11.69 -1.66 -1.49
N ARG A 52 -11.32 -0.45 -1.94
CA ARG A 52 -9.94 -0.09 -2.25
C ARG A 52 -9.04 -0.08 -1.02
N LEU A 53 -9.53 0.51 0.08
CA LEU A 53 -8.79 0.56 1.34
C LEU A 53 -8.60 -0.83 1.95
N ILE A 54 -9.58 -1.74 1.80
CA ILE A 54 -9.44 -3.14 2.22
C ILE A 54 -8.33 -3.84 1.43
N LYS A 55 -8.25 -3.66 0.11
CA LYS A 55 -7.15 -4.22 -0.69
C LYS A 55 -5.76 -3.70 -0.23
N ILE A 56 -5.68 -2.42 0.14
CA ILE A 56 -4.45 -1.84 0.71
C ILE A 56 -4.13 -2.43 2.08
N LEU A 57 -5.14 -2.62 2.93
CA LEU A 57 -4.99 -3.24 4.25
C LEU A 57 -4.45 -4.68 4.11
N GLU A 58 -5.00 -5.44 3.18
CA GLU A 58 -4.54 -6.80 2.84
C GLU A 58 -3.10 -6.79 2.31
N GLY A 59 -2.74 -5.80 1.49
CA GLY A 59 -1.39 -5.58 0.97
C GLY A 59 -0.91 -6.69 0.03
N GLU A 60 -1.81 -7.28 -0.74
CA GLU A 60 -1.47 -8.25 -1.81
C GLU A 60 -0.83 -7.53 -3.00
N ALA A 61 0.08 -8.20 -3.72
CA ALA A 61 0.69 -7.64 -4.92
C ALA A 61 -0.38 -7.21 -5.94
N PRO A 62 -0.31 -6.00 -6.54
CA PRO A 62 0.78 -5.01 -6.49
C PRO A 62 0.60 -3.92 -5.41
N LEU A 63 -0.32 -4.09 -4.47
CA LEU A 63 -0.61 -3.13 -3.39
C LEU A 63 0.21 -3.41 -2.13
N ASP A 64 1.28 -4.20 -2.26
CA ASP A 64 2.20 -4.48 -1.18
C ASP A 64 3.19 -3.32 -0.95
N ILE A 65 3.75 -3.25 0.26
CA ILE A 65 4.91 -2.40 0.53
C ILE A 65 6.16 -3.22 0.23
N PHE A 66 6.92 -2.77 -0.76
CA PHE A 66 8.23 -3.33 -1.12
C PHE A 66 9.35 -2.41 -0.66
N VAL A 67 10.27 -2.95 0.14
CA VAL A 67 11.38 -2.22 0.74
C VAL A 67 12.70 -2.83 0.29
N ARG A 68 13.37 -2.16 -0.65
CA ARG A 68 14.54 -2.68 -1.36
C ARG A 68 15.77 -3.02 -0.50
N TRP A 69 15.94 -2.45 0.68
CA TRP A 69 17.04 -2.81 1.59
C TRP A 69 16.69 -3.94 2.56
N LYS A 70 15.42 -4.38 2.60
CA LYS A 70 14.98 -5.47 3.47
C LYS A 70 15.00 -6.80 2.71
N PRO A 71 15.52 -7.89 3.30
CA PRO A 71 15.35 -9.23 2.72
C PRO A 71 13.88 -9.67 2.79
N LEU A 72 13.55 -10.75 2.08
CA LEU A 72 12.17 -11.18 1.84
C LEU A 72 11.37 -11.40 3.14
N GLU A 73 11.98 -12.02 4.14
CA GLU A 73 11.40 -12.31 5.45
C GLU A 73 11.12 -11.06 6.31
N GLN A 74 11.84 -9.97 6.05
CA GLN A 74 11.67 -8.67 6.73
C GLN A 74 10.72 -7.73 5.98
N GLN A 75 10.22 -8.12 4.81
CA GLN A 75 9.26 -7.30 4.07
C GLN A 75 7.95 -7.11 4.85
N PRO A 76 7.33 -5.92 4.81
CA PRO A 76 6.02 -5.71 5.40
C PRO A 76 4.96 -6.65 4.80
N ILE A 77 4.09 -7.18 5.66
CA ILE A 77 2.94 -8.01 5.28
C ILE A 77 1.68 -7.21 5.59
N GLY A 78 0.81 -7.01 4.59
CA GLY A 78 -0.32 -6.10 4.70
C GLY A 78 0.09 -4.64 4.84
N TRP A 79 -0.86 -3.81 5.30
CA TRP A 79 -0.56 -2.43 5.69
C TRP A 79 0.16 -2.39 7.05
N ASN A 80 1.48 -2.52 7.01
CA ASN A 80 2.33 -2.39 8.20
C ASN A 80 3.62 -1.60 7.87
N PRO A 81 3.51 -0.29 7.58
CA PRO A 81 4.64 0.53 7.18
C PRO A 81 5.63 0.75 8.34
N ASP A 82 6.92 0.72 8.05
CA ASP A 82 7.97 1.20 8.96
C ASP A 82 8.32 2.65 8.59
N LEU A 83 8.21 3.55 9.56
CA LEU A 83 8.44 4.99 9.35
C LEU A 83 9.86 5.28 8.86
N ASN A 84 10.82 4.43 9.22
CA ASN A 84 12.21 4.57 8.81
C ASN A 84 12.45 4.22 7.34
N ASP A 85 11.49 3.54 6.71
CA ASP A 85 11.64 3.15 5.30
C ASP A 85 11.37 4.30 4.31
N GLY A 86 10.84 5.40 4.82
CA GLY A 86 10.56 6.60 4.04
C GLY A 86 9.17 6.63 3.40
N VAL A 87 8.62 7.83 3.34
CA VAL A 87 7.23 8.09 2.93
C VAL A 87 6.92 7.54 1.54
N ARG A 88 7.85 7.66 0.58
CA ARG A 88 7.62 7.28 -0.81
C ARG A 88 7.23 5.81 -0.97
N LEU A 89 7.91 4.90 -0.29
CA LEU A 89 7.61 3.46 -0.39
C LEU A 89 6.30 3.15 0.32
N ASN A 90 6.12 3.70 1.51
CA ASN A 90 4.95 3.41 2.34
C ASN A 90 3.64 3.93 1.72
N ILE A 91 3.62 5.08 1.03
CA ILE A 91 2.37 5.56 0.42
C ILE A 91 2.04 4.90 -0.92
N ARG A 92 2.94 4.08 -1.48
CA ARG A 92 2.81 3.51 -2.83
C ARG A 92 1.50 2.73 -3.04
N PRO A 93 1.03 1.88 -2.11
CA PRO A 93 -0.26 1.19 -2.25
C PRO A 93 -1.46 2.13 -2.44
N PHE A 94 -1.43 3.32 -1.80
CA PHE A 94 -2.51 4.31 -1.89
C PHE A 94 -2.60 5.00 -3.25
N ILE A 95 -1.54 4.90 -4.06
CA ILE A 95 -1.44 5.49 -5.40
C ILE A 95 -1.66 4.44 -6.48
N LEU A 96 -1.20 3.21 -6.25
CA LEU A 96 -1.35 2.10 -7.19
C LEU A 96 -2.76 1.54 -7.26
N VAL A 97 -3.54 1.67 -6.19
CA VAL A 97 -4.95 1.28 -6.20
C VAL A 97 -5.75 2.11 -7.21
N ASP A 98 -6.85 1.56 -7.72
CA ASP A 98 -7.70 2.23 -8.70
C ASP A 98 -8.10 3.65 -8.28
N ASP A 99 -8.01 4.59 -9.22
CA ASP A 99 -8.35 5.99 -8.98
C ASP A 99 -9.80 6.16 -8.48
N VAL A 100 -9.98 7.04 -7.50
CA VAL A 100 -11.30 7.43 -6.98
C VAL A 100 -11.84 8.67 -7.69
N LYS A 101 -11.02 9.71 -7.83
CA LYS A 101 -11.45 11.02 -8.36
C LYS A 101 -10.42 11.66 -9.28
N VAL A 102 -9.15 11.60 -8.91
CA VAL A 102 -8.05 12.21 -9.67
C VAL A 102 -7.26 11.10 -10.34
N ARG A 103 -7.01 11.24 -11.65
CA ARG A 103 -6.25 10.26 -12.42
C ARG A 103 -4.81 10.13 -11.93
N ASN A 104 -4.34 8.91 -11.74
CA ASN A 104 -3.03 8.54 -11.18
C ASN A 104 -2.80 9.08 -9.75
N ALA A 105 -3.84 9.11 -8.93
CA ALA A 105 -3.76 9.48 -7.51
C ALA A 105 -4.25 8.35 -6.58
N GLY A 106 -4.83 7.29 -7.13
CA GLY A 106 -5.46 6.22 -6.38
C GLY A 106 -6.55 6.77 -5.46
N VAL A 107 -6.38 6.56 -4.16
CA VAL A 107 -7.29 7.06 -3.11
C VAL A 107 -6.85 8.41 -2.53
N LEU A 108 -5.73 8.98 -2.98
CA LEU A 108 -5.28 10.29 -2.51
C LEU A 108 -6.14 11.42 -3.09
N ARG A 109 -6.27 12.50 -2.32
CA ARG A 109 -7.04 13.68 -2.74
C ARG A 109 -6.45 14.36 -3.98
N ASN A 110 -5.12 14.40 -4.08
CA ASN A 110 -4.37 15.06 -5.14
C ASN A 110 -3.24 14.15 -5.64
N LYS A 111 -2.89 14.28 -6.92
CA LYS A 111 -1.71 13.63 -7.49
C LYS A 111 -0.44 14.19 -6.86
N ILE A 112 0.49 13.31 -6.50
CA ILE A 112 1.82 13.72 -6.03
C ILE A 112 2.73 13.92 -7.24
N ALA A 113 2.88 15.17 -7.70
CA ALA A 113 3.67 15.49 -8.88
C ALA A 113 5.20 15.43 -8.65
N SER A 114 5.64 15.57 -7.40
CA SER A 114 7.07 15.63 -7.05
C SER A 114 7.77 14.28 -6.97
N ILE A 115 7.03 13.17 -6.92
CA ILE A 115 7.61 11.82 -6.79
C ILE A 115 7.75 11.20 -8.17
N LYS A 116 9.00 10.90 -8.56
CA LYS A 116 9.31 10.01 -9.68
C LYS A 116 9.25 8.58 -9.16
N TRP A 117 8.41 7.73 -9.76
CA TRP A 117 8.18 6.36 -9.29
C TRP A 117 9.14 5.32 -9.88
N THR A 118 9.88 5.73 -10.92
CA THR A 118 10.85 4.94 -11.66
C THR A 118 12.08 4.57 -10.82
N LYS A 119 13.01 3.84 -11.44
CA LYS A 119 14.35 3.53 -10.92
C LYS A 119 14.99 4.73 -10.21
N ASP A 120 15.57 4.47 -9.04
CA ASP A 120 16.33 5.48 -8.30
C ASP A 120 17.74 5.66 -8.85
N ARG A 121 18.30 6.85 -8.63
CA ARG A 121 19.71 7.13 -8.97
C ARG A 121 20.63 6.30 -8.10
N GLY A 122 21.75 5.86 -8.67
CA GLY A 122 22.79 5.05 -8.00
C GLY A 122 22.61 3.55 -8.23
N ALA A 123 23.49 2.77 -7.62
CA ALA A 123 23.45 1.32 -7.61
C ALA A 123 23.38 0.79 -6.17
N ASP A 124 22.79 -0.38 -6.00
CA ASP A 124 22.93 -1.19 -4.80
C ASP A 124 24.28 -1.89 -4.76
N VAL A 125 24.73 -2.19 -3.54
CA VAL A 125 25.91 -3.02 -3.30
C VAL A 125 25.55 -4.49 -3.48
N GLU A 126 26.53 -5.33 -3.77
CA GLU A 126 26.33 -6.78 -4.00
C GLU A 126 25.69 -7.49 -2.79
N SER A 127 25.91 -6.98 -1.58
CA SER A 127 25.27 -7.52 -0.36
C SER A 127 23.80 -7.14 -0.20
N ALA A 128 23.25 -6.28 -1.06
CA ALA A 128 21.85 -5.90 -0.98
C ALA A 128 20.95 -7.08 -1.38
N PRO A 129 19.82 -7.32 -0.67
CA PRO A 129 18.99 -8.50 -0.91
C PRO A 129 18.42 -8.61 -2.34
N TRP A 130 18.30 -7.48 -3.04
CA TRP A 130 17.71 -7.39 -4.37
C TRP A 130 18.70 -6.88 -5.43
N TYR A 131 20.02 -7.05 -5.21
CA TYR A 131 21.06 -6.61 -6.14
C TYR A 131 20.86 -7.15 -7.56
N HIS A 132 20.48 -8.43 -7.69
CA HIS A 132 20.28 -9.10 -8.98
C HIS A 132 18.92 -8.84 -9.65
N LEU A 133 18.11 -7.91 -9.10
CA LEU A 133 16.76 -7.66 -9.60
C LEU A 133 16.76 -6.86 -10.91
N GLY A 134 17.77 -6.01 -11.11
CA GLY A 134 17.86 -5.10 -12.25
C GLY A 134 17.67 -5.74 -13.63
N PRO A 135 18.37 -6.85 -13.97
CA PRO A 135 18.20 -7.55 -15.24
C PRO A 135 16.77 -7.99 -15.56
N GLN A 136 15.95 -8.31 -14.55
CA GLN A 136 14.54 -8.71 -14.74
C GLN A 136 13.68 -7.55 -15.26
N TYR A 137 14.12 -6.31 -15.03
CA TYR A 137 13.45 -5.07 -15.45
C TYR A 137 14.16 -4.41 -16.63
N GLY A 138 15.01 -5.15 -17.35
CA GLY A 138 15.79 -4.63 -18.48
C GLY A 138 16.93 -3.68 -18.07
N GLY A 139 17.27 -3.67 -16.78
CA GLY A 139 18.38 -2.91 -16.21
C GLY A 139 19.67 -3.72 -16.07
N LYS A 140 20.61 -3.18 -15.30
CA LYS A 140 21.87 -3.85 -14.91
C LYS A 140 21.79 -4.36 -13.47
N GLU A 141 22.68 -5.26 -13.08
CA GLU A 141 22.84 -5.61 -11.67
C GLU A 141 23.15 -4.38 -10.81
N GLY A 142 22.61 -4.37 -9.59
CA GLY A 142 22.63 -3.23 -8.69
C GLY A 142 21.63 -2.13 -9.05
N ASP A 143 20.83 -2.27 -10.12
CA ASP A 143 19.82 -1.27 -10.41
C ASP A 143 18.76 -1.19 -9.30
N ARG A 144 18.48 0.05 -8.87
CA ARG A 144 17.55 0.32 -7.77
C ARG A 144 16.10 0.23 -8.23
N ILE A 145 15.58 -1.00 -8.28
CA ILE A 145 14.22 -1.28 -8.74
C ILE A 145 13.23 -1.09 -7.58
N ASN A 146 12.27 -0.18 -7.76
CA ASN A 146 11.18 0.07 -6.80
C ASN A 146 9.82 -0.45 -7.29
N GLU A 147 9.73 -0.90 -8.55
CA GLU A 147 8.52 -1.43 -9.19
C GLU A 147 8.35 -2.94 -8.98
N HIS A 148 9.06 -3.49 -8.01
CA HIS A 148 8.93 -4.88 -7.62
C HIS A 148 7.85 -5.05 -6.57
N HIS A 149 7.14 -6.17 -6.69
CA HIS A 149 5.97 -6.49 -5.91
C HIS A 149 6.09 -7.95 -5.49
N LEU A 150 5.79 -8.21 -4.23
CA LEU A 150 5.93 -9.53 -3.63
C LEU A 150 4.59 -9.97 -3.09
N SER A 151 4.20 -11.21 -3.39
CA SER A 151 2.94 -11.75 -2.89
C SER A 151 2.97 -11.95 -1.38
N LEU A 152 1.79 -11.93 -0.76
CA LEU A 152 1.69 -12.25 0.68
C LEU A 152 2.20 -13.66 0.99
N THR A 153 1.96 -14.60 0.09
CA THR A 153 2.40 -15.99 0.23
C THR A 153 3.91 -16.10 0.27
N GLU A 154 4.62 -15.42 -0.62
CA GLU A 154 6.10 -15.41 -0.65
C GLU A 154 6.68 -14.82 0.64
N LYS A 155 6.15 -13.68 1.09
CA LYS A 155 6.61 -13.02 2.32
C LYS A 155 6.36 -13.89 3.56
N LYS A 156 5.17 -14.51 3.66
CA LYS A 156 4.83 -15.42 4.77
C LYS A 156 5.74 -16.64 4.77
N ALA A 157 5.92 -17.28 3.62
CA ALA A 157 6.76 -18.47 3.51
C ALA A 157 8.21 -18.18 3.90
N ALA A 158 8.77 -17.05 3.48
CA ALA A 158 10.13 -16.65 3.87
C ALA A 158 10.26 -16.39 5.38
N ARG A 159 9.27 -15.71 5.97
CA ARG A 159 9.27 -15.45 7.42
C ARG A 159 9.19 -16.72 8.25
N GLU A 160 8.37 -17.69 7.84
CA GLU A 160 8.30 -18.98 8.54
C GLU A 160 9.59 -19.79 8.39
N LYS A 161 10.21 -19.78 7.22
CA LYS A 161 11.54 -20.40 7.01
C LYS A 161 12.61 -19.78 7.91
N ALA A 162 12.65 -18.45 8.02
CA ALA A 162 13.61 -17.75 8.88
C ALA A 162 13.47 -18.18 10.35
N LYS A 163 12.25 -18.25 10.87
CA LYS A 163 11.98 -18.71 12.24
C LYS A 163 12.43 -20.15 12.50
N GLN A 164 12.28 -21.04 11.51
CA GLN A 164 12.71 -22.44 11.64
C GLN A 164 14.23 -22.58 11.69
N THR A 165 14.94 -21.78 10.89
CA THR A 165 16.41 -21.73 10.89
C THR A 165 16.96 -21.17 12.20
N GLU A 166 16.32 -20.16 12.80
CA GLU A 166 16.74 -19.60 14.10
C GLU A 166 16.50 -20.54 15.30
N ALA A 167 15.59 -21.50 15.15
CA ALA A 167 15.24 -22.45 16.20
C ALA A 167 16.03 -23.77 16.15
N SER A 168 16.91 -23.95 15.14
CA SER A 168 17.73 -25.16 14.91
C SER A 168 19.20 -24.91 15.24
#